data_AF-A0A521X6W4-F1
#
_entry.id   AF-A0A521X6W4-F1
#
_cell.length_a   1.000
_cell.length_b   1.000
_cell.length_c   1.000
_cell.angle_alpha   90.00
_cell.angle_beta   90.00
_cell.angle_gamma   90.00
#
_symmetry.space_group_name_H-M   'P 1'
#
loop_
_entity.id
_entity.type
_entity.pdbx_description
1 polymer ?
#
loop_
_entity_poly.entity_id
_entity_poly.type
_entity_poly.pdbx_seq_one_letter_code
_entity_poly.pdbx_strand_id
1 'polypeptide(L)'
;MTVDFNRLKHFSMTYVFMDDEDVVCEYEQTEQNPVVTSDGKSISFALRNIDQSEDKDIYSVVLVKESDDEFYIKSDYFGDEAEPYPLDVEISDDDVKFILEGEDEVMYLYGFFE
;
A
#
# COMPACT_ATOMS: atom_id res chain seq x y z
N MET A 1 -15.37 -11.72 2.34
CA MET A 1 -14.19 -12.28 3.03
C MET A 1 -13.56 -11.10 3.76
N THR A 2 -12.96 -11.28 4.93
CA THR A 2 -12.45 -10.14 5.72
C THR A 2 -10.93 -10.11 5.65
N VAL A 3 -10.33 -8.93 5.50
CA VAL A 3 -8.87 -8.78 5.53
C VAL A 3 -8.38 -8.99 6.97
N ASP A 4 -7.41 -9.91 7.11
CA ASP A 4 -6.64 -10.14 8.34
C ASP A 4 -5.17 -9.80 8.04
N PHE A 5 -4.70 -8.68 8.61
CA PHE A 5 -3.33 -8.21 8.41
C PHE A 5 -2.26 -9.20 8.91
N ASN A 6 -2.57 -10.11 9.84
CA ASN A 6 -1.60 -11.12 10.27
C ASN A 6 -1.24 -12.13 9.17
N ARG A 7 -2.09 -12.25 8.15
CA ARG A 7 -1.89 -13.14 7.00
C ARG A 7 -1.15 -12.48 5.85
N LEU A 8 -1.02 -11.15 5.85
CA LEU A 8 -0.28 -10.41 4.83
C LEU A 8 1.21 -10.42 5.19
N LYS A 9 2.03 -11.04 4.34
CA LYS A 9 3.47 -11.20 4.59
C LYS A 9 4.35 -10.35 3.70
N HIS A 10 3.83 -9.98 2.54
CA HIS A 10 4.56 -9.26 1.52
C HIS A 10 3.67 -8.23 0.83
N PHE A 11 4.28 -7.12 0.41
CA PHE A 11 3.60 -6.03 -0.28
C PHE A 11 4.33 -5.58 -1.54
N SER A 12 3.56 -5.21 -2.55
CA SER A 12 4.05 -4.48 -3.73
C SER A 12 3.08 -3.37 -4.09
N MET A 13 3.58 -2.32 -4.72
CA MET A 13 2.76 -1.17 -5.11
C MET A 13 3.07 -0.77 -6.55
N THR A 14 2.02 -0.44 -7.29
CA THR A 14 2.10 0.13 -8.64
C THR A 14 1.40 1.47 -8.61
N TYR A 15 2.08 2.50 -9.10
CA TYR A 15 1.57 3.85 -9.21
C TYR A 15 1.46 4.22 -10.69
N VAL A 16 0.29 4.66 -11.14
CA VAL A 16 0.01 4.96 -12.56
C VAL A 16 -0.41 6.42 -12.70
N PHE A 17 0.32 7.19 -13.51
CA PHE A 17 0.01 8.59 -13.83
C PHE A 17 -0.74 8.68 -15.18
N MET A 18 -1.93 9.29 -15.19
CA MET A 18 -2.83 9.29 -16.37
C MET A 18 -2.57 10.43 -17.38
N ASP A 19 -1.78 11.44 -17.02
CA ASP A 19 -1.65 12.68 -17.81
C ASP A 19 -0.56 12.68 -18.90
N ASP A 20 0.51 11.91 -18.77
CA ASP A 20 1.73 12.06 -19.62
C ASP A 20 2.35 10.71 -20.06
N GLU A 21 1.57 9.83 -20.70
CA GLU A 21 1.99 8.50 -21.23
C GLU A 21 2.00 7.33 -20.21
N ASP A 22 0.94 7.18 -19.40
CA ASP A 22 0.75 6.02 -18.49
C ASP A 22 2.05 5.66 -17.74
N VAL A 23 2.74 6.67 -17.17
CA VAL A 23 4.00 6.42 -16.45
C VAL A 23 3.69 5.53 -15.26
N VAL A 24 4.40 4.41 -15.16
CA VAL A 24 4.22 3.43 -14.08
C VAL A 24 5.46 3.40 -13.22
N CYS A 25 5.30 3.69 -11.92
CA CYS A 25 6.33 3.44 -10.93
C CYS A 25 5.96 2.18 -10.13
N GLU A 26 6.90 1.24 -10.02
CA GLU A 26 6.72 -0.01 -9.28
C GLU A 26 7.59 -0.03 -8.04
N TYR A 27 7.01 -0.45 -6.92
CA TYR A 27 7.65 -0.51 -5.63
C TYR A 27 7.47 -1.88 -4.99
N GLU A 28 8.51 -2.34 -4.30
CA GLU A 28 8.54 -3.61 -3.60
C GLU A 28 8.78 -3.37 -2.10
N GLN A 29 8.18 -4.20 -1.25
CA GLN A 29 8.53 -4.25 0.16
C GLN A 29 10.03 -4.52 0.32
N THR A 30 10.66 -3.78 1.21
CA THR A 30 12.03 -4.06 1.64
C THR A 30 12.12 -5.42 2.37
N GLU A 31 13.34 -5.89 2.66
CA GLU A 31 13.57 -7.15 3.38
C GLU A 31 12.99 -7.19 4.81
N GLN A 32 12.46 -6.06 5.31
CA GLN A 32 11.80 -5.99 6.60
C GLN A 32 10.40 -6.58 6.52
N ASN A 33 10.10 -7.54 7.41
CA ASN A 33 8.75 -8.08 7.53
C ASN A 33 7.76 -6.99 7.97
N PRO A 34 6.50 -7.03 7.48
CA PRO A 34 5.45 -6.17 7.98
C PRO A 34 5.21 -6.36 9.47
N VAL A 35 4.92 -5.27 10.16
CA VAL A 35 4.65 -5.24 11.60
C VAL A 35 3.18 -4.95 11.83
N VAL A 36 2.46 -5.91 12.40
CA VAL A 36 1.06 -5.74 12.80
C VAL A 36 0.98 -5.26 14.24
N THR A 37 0.15 -4.26 14.48
CA THR A 37 -0.19 -3.76 15.82
C THR A 37 -0.91 -4.81 16.65
N SER A 38 -0.82 -4.72 17.99
CA SER A 38 -1.37 -5.74 18.89
C SER A 38 -2.90 -5.89 18.82
N ASP A 39 -3.61 -4.85 18.38
CA ASP A 39 -5.06 -4.88 18.17
C ASP A 39 -5.45 -5.41 16.77
N GLY A 40 -4.47 -5.69 15.91
CA GLY A 40 -4.68 -6.19 14.56
C GLY A 40 -5.26 -5.16 13.59
N LYS A 41 -5.33 -3.87 13.97
CA LYS A 41 -6.00 -2.83 13.18
C LYS A 41 -5.07 -2.08 12.26
N SER A 42 -3.75 -2.23 12.40
CA SER A 42 -2.79 -1.57 11.53
C SER A 42 -1.60 -2.45 11.24
N ILE A 43 -1.08 -2.33 10.02
CA ILE A 43 0.12 -3.00 9.55
C ILE A 43 1.08 -1.97 8.94
N SER A 44 2.34 -2.03 9.33
CA SER A 44 3.39 -1.11 8.90
C SER A 44 4.48 -1.86 8.15
N PHE A 45 4.95 -1.30 7.05
CA PHE A 45 6.01 -1.85 6.21
C PHE A 45 6.70 -0.72 5.46
N ALA A 46 7.79 -1.03 4.75
CA ALA A 46 8.52 -0.05 3.97
C ALA A 46 8.65 -0.51 2.52
N LEU A 47 8.40 0.40 1.58
CA LEU A 47 8.49 0.18 0.15
C LEU A 47 9.72 0.90 -0.43
N ARG A 48 10.28 0.35 -1.51
CA ARG A 48 11.31 1.00 -2.32
C ARG A 48 11.01 0.80 -3.79
N ASN A 49 11.29 1.81 -4.62
CA ASN A 49 11.17 1.71 -6.06
C ASN A 49 12.11 0.60 -6.61
N ILE A 50 11.59 -0.18 -7.57
CA ILE A 50 12.36 -1.23 -8.25
C ILE A 50 13.44 -0.62 -9.15
N ASP A 51 13.13 0.48 -9.85
CA ASP A 51 14.10 1.27 -10.60
C ASP A 51 14.74 2.36 -9.73
N GLN A 52 15.83 1.97 -9.06
CA GLN A 52 16.62 2.89 -8.24
C GLN A 52 17.36 3.98 -9.02
N SER A 53 17.29 4.01 -10.35
CA SER A 53 17.79 5.13 -11.13
C SER A 53 16.78 6.29 -11.17
N GLU A 54 15.49 6.00 -11.05
CA GLU A 54 14.40 6.96 -10.99
C GLU A 54 14.20 7.48 -9.56
N ASP A 55 14.18 6.57 -8.58
CA ASP A 55 13.92 6.90 -7.18
C ASP A 55 14.66 5.97 -6.22
N LYS A 56 15.38 6.55 -5.25
CA LYS A 56 16.22 5.83 -4.28
C LYS A 56 15.65 5.85 -2.88
N ASP A 57 14.55 6.56 -2.67
CA ASP A 57 13.98 6.73 -1.36
C ASP A 57 13.27 5.45 -0.89
N ILE A 58 13.07 5.38 0.41
CA ILE A 58 12.34 4.29 1.07
C ILE A 58 11.16 4.95 1.76
N TYR A 59 9.96 4.48 1.44
CA TYR A 59 8.73 5.05 1.95
C TYR A 59 8.15 4.16 3.04
N SER A 60 7.88 4.74 4.21
CA SER A 60 7.17 4.06 5.29
C SER A 60 5.68 4.08 5.03
N VAL A 61 5.06 2.91 4.95
CA VAL A 61 3.62 2.76 4.72
C VAL A 61 2.95 2.17 5.96
N VAL A 62 1.79 2.71 6.30
CA VAL A 62 0.89 2.17 7.32
C VAL A 62 -0.49 2.00 6.72
N LEU A 63 -0.98 0.77 6.68
CA LEU A 63 -2.38 0.48 6.41
C LEU A 63 -3.15 0.40 7.72
N VAL A 64 -4.33 1.00 7.74
CA VAL A 64 -5.24 1.04 8.89
C VAL A 64 -6.58 0.47 8.47
N LYS A 65 -7.14 -0.41 9.32
CA LYS A 65 -8.46 -1.00 9.20
C LYS A 65 -9.31 -0.53 10.38
N GLU A 66 -10.25 0.37 10.13
CA GLU A 66 -11.16 0.88 11.17
C GLU A 66 -12.37 -0.05 11.37
N SER A 67 -12.89 -0.60 10.28
CA SER A 67 -13.97 -1.58 10.24
C SER A 67 -13.72 -2.64 9.16
N ASP A 68 -14.66 -3.56 8.92
CA ASP A 68 -14.46 -4.66 7.96
C ASP A 68 -14.36 -4.18 6.50
N ASP A 69 -14.89 -3.01 6.19
CA ASP A 69 -14.96 -2.43 4.85
C ASP A 69 -14.33 -1.02 4.77
N GLU A 70 -13.74 -0.51 5.86
CA GLU A 70 -13.10 0.82 5.90
C GLU A 70 -11.59 0.70 6.11
N PHE A 71 -10.85 1.01 5.05
CA PHE A 71 -9.40 0.93 5.00
C PHE A 71 -8.79 2.30 4.66
N TYR A 72 -7.62 2.55 5.22
CA TYR A 72 -6.88 3.77 5.00
C TYR A 72 -5.40 3.52 4.86
N ILE A 73 -4.70 4.40 4.15
CA ILE A 73 -3.25 4.40 4.02
C ILE A 73 -2.66 5.70 4.57
N LYS A 74 -1.50 5.57 5.21
CA LYS A 74 -0.59 6.67 5.51
C LYS A 74 0.77 6.33 4.94
N SER A 75 1.42 7.30 4.33
CA SER A 75 2.78 7.15 3.83
C SER A 75 3.49 8.50 3.86
N ASP A 76 4.80 8.47 4.12
CA ASP A 76 5.68 9.62 3.94
C ASP A 76 5.83 10.02 2.45
N TYR A 77 5.40 9.15 1.52
CA TYR A 77 5.26 9.46 0.09
C TYR A 77 4.29 10.60 -0.19
N PHE A 78 3.16 10.68 0.52
CA PHE A 78 2.06 11.60 0.19
C PHE A 78 2.26 13.04 0.71
N GLY A 79 3.37 13.31 1.39
CA GLY A 79 3.70 14.65 1.91
C GLY A 79 2.85 15.15 3.09
N ASP A 80 1.68 14.55 3.36
CA ASP A 80 0.88 14.76 4.57
C ASP A 80 0.71 13.45 5.35
N GLU A 81 1.69 13.15 6.20
CA GLU A 81 1.69 11.95 7.06
C GLU A 81 0.55 11.93 8.10
N ALA A 82 -0.12 13.06 8.33
CA ALA A 82 -1.12 13.19 9.39
C ALA A 82 -2.51 12.73 8.95
N GLU A 83 -2.88 12.94 7.69
CA GLU A 83 -4.21 12.65 7.15
C GLU A 83 -4.25 11.29 6.44
N PRO A 84 -4.99 10.29 6.96
CA PRO A 84 -5.15 9.01 6.29
C PRO A 84 -5.99 9.14 5.02
N TYR A 85 -5.52 8.53 3.92
CA TYR A 85 -6.26 8.46 2.66
C TYR A 85 -7.15 7.21 2.63
N PRO A 86 -8.43 7.32 2.28
CA PRO A 86 -9.33 6.16 2.18
C PRO A 86 -8.93 5.26 1.01
N LEU A 87 -9.13 3.96 1.18
CA LEU A 87 -8.81 2.94 0.18
C LEU A 87 -10.06 2.12 -0.17
N ASP A 88 -10.25 1.89 -1.46
CA ASP A 88 -11.09 0.78 -1.93
C ASP A 88 -10.32 -0.54 -1.84
N VAL A 89 -11.05 -1.64 -1.65
CA VAL A 89 -10.45 -2.97 -1.42
C VAL A 89 -11.11 -4.05 -2.25
N GLU A 90 -10.28 -4.78 -2.99
CA GLU A 90 -10.64 -5.99 -3.72
C GLU A 90 -9.93 -7.19 -3.08
N ILE A 91 -10.67 -8.22 -2.69
CA ILE A 91 -10.12 -9.41 -2.00
C ILE A 91 -10.22 -10.62 -2.93
N SER A 92 -9.08 -11.25 -3.15
CA SER A 92 -8.94 -12.50 -3.89
C SER A 92 -8.56 -13.66 -2.94
N ASP A 93 -8.42 -14.87 -3.46
CA ASP A 93 -8.01 -16.04 -2.67
C ASP A 93 -6.52 -15.95 -2.23
N ASP A 94 -5.68 -15.36 -3.08
CA ASP A 94 -4.21 -15.31 -2.91
C ASP A 94 -3.69 -13.94 -2.42
N ASP A 95 -4.45 -12.88 -2.63
CA ASP A 95 -4.03 -11.50 -2.33
C ASP A 95 -5.21 -10.57 -1.99
N VAL A 96 -4.85 -9.39 -1.48
CA VAL A 96 -5.74 -8.23 -1.32
C VAL A 96 -5.14 -7.08 -2.11
N LYS A 97 -5.97 -6.41 -2.89
CA LYS A 97 -5.63 -5.21 -3.64
C LYS A 97 -6.32 -4.01 -3.01
N PHE A 98 -5.53 -3.05 -2.55
CA PHE A 98 -5.95 -1.75 -2.05
C PHE A 98 -5.79 -0.71 -3.17
N ILE A 99 -6.78 0.17 -3.32
CA ILE A 99 -6.84 1.13 -4.43
C ILE A 99 -7.03 2.53 -3.85
N LEU A 100 -6.17 3.46 -4.26
CA LEU A 100 -6.34 4.89 -4.01
C LEU A 100 -6.48 5.59 -5.37
N GLU A 101 -7.66 6.19 -5.60
CA GLU A 101 -7.93 7.00 -6.80
C GLU A 101 -7.66 8.48 -6.49
N GLY A 102 -6.71 9.08 -7.23
CA GLY A 102 -6.48 10.52 -7.29
C GLY A 102 -7.24 11.15 -8.48
N GLU A 103 -7.03 12.44 -8.69
CA GLU A 103 -7.63 13.14 -9.85
C GLU A 103 -7.03 12.64 -11.18
N ASP A 104 -5.71 12.53 -11.25
CA ASP A 104 -4.96 12.19 -12.47
C ASP A 104 -4.01 10.99 -12.27
N GLU A 105 -4.21 10.23 -11.19
CA GLU A 105 -3.32 9.12 -10.79
C GLU A 105 -4.09 8.03 -10.05
N VAL A 106 -3.60 6.78 -10.13
CA VAL A 106 -4.14 5.65 -9.35
C VAL A 106 -3.00 4.87 -8.74
N MET A 107 -3.13 4.55 -7.45
CA MET A 107 -2.24 3.64 -6.74
C MET A 107 -2.93 2.31 -6.50
N TYR A 108 -2.24 1.23 -6.85
CA TYR A 108 -2.60 -0.14 -6.54
C TYR A 108 -1.57 -0.72 -5.59
N LEU A 109 -1.98 -1.08 -4.38
CA LEU A 109 -1.13 -1.75 -3.40
C LEU A 109 -1.64 -3.17 -3.19
N TYR A 110 -0.78 -4.15 -3.42
CA TYR A 110 -1.08 -5.56 -3.24
C TYR A 110 -0.47 -6.06 -1.94
N GLY A 111 -1.26 -6.76 -1.14
CA GLY A 111 -0.81 -7.54 0.00
C GLY A 111 -1.06 -9.03 -0.24
N PHE A 112 -0.02 -9.84 -0.16
CA PHE A 112 -0.09 -11.27 -0.48
C PHE A 112 -0.28 -12.13 0.76
N PHE A 113 -1.17 -13.13 0.68
CA PHE A 113 -1.39 -14.11 1.74
C PHE A 113 -0.33 -15.21 1.69
N GLU A 114 0.34 -15.48 2.82
CA GLU A 114 1.24 -16.65 2.99
C GLU A 114 0.99 -17.40 4.30
#